data_AF-A0A967YSQ1-F1
#
_entry.id   AF-A0A967YSQ1-F1
#
_cell.length_a   1.000
_cell.length_b   1.000
_cell.length_c   1.000
_cell.angle_alpha   90.00
_cell.angle_beta   90.00
_cell.angle_gamma   90.00
#
_symmetry.space_group_name_H-M   'P 1'
#
loop_
_entity.id
_entity.type
_entity.pdbx_description
1 polymer ?
#
loop_
_entity_poly.entity_id
_entity_poly.type
_entity_poly.pdbx_seq_one_letter_code
_entity_poly.pdbx_strand_id
1 'polypeptide(L)'
;MKEFLMQFKAGDFVIHPVYGVGHIAKIEEKQFSEKGVRLYYKITLPKFSMWIPVAAQRAIELRPVTAKNDLDQYRNLLKSYPVPLPKNHHRRHLELVSRLKEGSFQVVCEVVRDLTARGWRKPLGRTDTATLKKTRESLYQEWATAAGISMAEAIKEVESLLLATQQAYMG
;
A
#
# COMPACT_ATOMS: atom_id res chain seq x y z
N MET A 1 21.29 -8.46 22.68
CA MET A 1 19.91 -8.71 23.19
C MET A 1 18.88 -7.67 22.72
N LYS A 2 19.19 -6.36 22.65
CA LYS A 2 18.28 -5.32 22.11
C LYS A 2 17.98 -5.45 20.60
N GLU A 3 18.94 -5.92 19.80
CA GLU A 3 18.80 -6.10 18.34
C GLU A 3 17.74 -7.13 17.93
N PHE A 4 17.55 -8.20 18.70
CA PHE A 4 16.60 -9.28 18.38
C PHE A 4 15.12 -8.86 18.47
N LEU A 5 14.83 -7.68 19.03
CA LEU A 5 13.48 -7.12 19.14
C LEU A 5 13.15 -6.13 18.02
N MET A 6 14.15 -5.64 17.28
CA MET A 6 13.96 -4.64 16.23
C MET A 6 13.68 -5.34 14.90
N GLN A 7 12.46 -5.20 14.41
CA GLN A 7 12.07 -5.76 13.11
C GLN A 7 12.59 -4.95 11.93
N PHE A 8 12.91 -3.67 12.16
CA PHE A 8 13.36 -2.73 11.13
C PHE A 8 14.67 -2.06 11.55
N LYS A 9 15.45 -1.61 10.58
CA LYS A 9 16.68 -0.81 10.77
C LYS A 9 16.53 0.57 10.13
N ALA A 10 17.41 1.49 10.51
CA ALA A 10 17.50 2.79 9.85
C ALA A 10 17.76 2.61 8.34
N GLY A 11 17.06 3.38 7.52
CA GLY A 11 17.06 3.27 6.07
C GLY A 11 16.01 2.34 5.48
N ASP A 12 15.38 1.47 6.28
CA ASP A 12 14.31 0.60 5.75
C ASP A 12 13.08 1.41 5.34
N PHE A 13 12.49 1.04 4.21
CA PHE A 13 11.16 1.51 3.81
C PHE A 13 10.07 0.64 4.43
N VAL A 14 9.05 1.30 4.98
CA VAL A 14 7.94 0.66 5.69
C VAL A 14 6.61 1.23 5.23
N ILE A 15 5.55 0.44 5.35
CA ILE A 15 4.17 0.87 5.18
C ILE A 15 3.52 1.01 6.54
N HIS A 16 3.02 2.22 6.81
CA HIS A 16 2.10 2.46 7.91
C HIS A 16 0.65 2.28 7.39
N PRO A 17 -0.21 1.49 8.05
CA PRO A 17 -1.54 1.15 7.52
C PRO A 17 -2.42 2.37 7.22
N VAL A 18 -2.28 3.44 8.01
CA VAL A 18 -3.02 4.70 7.81
C VAL A 18 -2.32 5.70 6.88
N TYR A 19 -0.99 5.81 6.96
CA TYR A 19 -0.24 6.93 6.37
C TYR A 19 0.58 6.55 5.13
N GLY A 20 0.61 5.27 4.77
CA GLY A 20 1.28 4.78 3.57
C GLY A 20 2.78 4.63 3.76
N VAL A 21 3.52 4.82 2.66
CA VAL A 21 4.97 4.62 2.60
C VAL A 21 5.70 5.65 3.45
N GLY A 22 6.59 5.19 4.31
CA GLY A 22 7.60 5.99 4.99
C GLY A 22 8.94 5.26 5.04
N HIS A 23 9.92 5.88 5.68
CA HIS A 23 11.21 5.23 5.97
C HIS A 23 11.61 5.42 7.42
N ILE A 24 12.33 4.44 7.97
CA ILE A 24 12.94 4.54 9.29
C ILE A 24 14.13 5.49 9.20
N ALA A 25 13.95 6.75 9.59
CA ALA A 25 15.02 7.75 9.56
C ALA A 25 16.12 7.44 10.58
N LYS A 26 15.74 6.97 11.76
CA LYS A 26 16.64 6.50 12.81
C LYS A 26 15.91 5.73 13.89
N ILE A 27 16.69 5.05 14.72
CA ILE A 27 16.23 4.33 15.91
C ILE A 27 16.95 4.95 17.10
N GLU A 28 16.22 5.50 18.06
CA GLU A 28 16.86 6.13 19.21
C GLU A 28 16.05 6.01 20.51
N GLU A 29 16.76 6.09 21.62
CA GLU A 29 16.18 6.12 22.95
C GLU A 29 15.61 7.51 23.26
N LYS A 30 14.36 7.56 23.70
CA LYS A 30 13.63 8.78 24.08
C LYS A 30 12.81 8.55 25.34
N GLN A 31 12.65 9.63 26.11
CA GLN A 31 11.71 9.68 27.22
C GLN A 31 10.59 10.66 26.85
N PHE A 32 9.54 10.15 26.20
CA PHE A 32 8.32 10.91 25.89
C PHE A 32 7.27 10.85 27.01
N SER A 33 7.44 9.95 27.97
CA SER A 33 6.50 9.75 29.09
C SER A 33 7.27 9.54 30.39
N GLU A 34 6.58 9.71 31.52
CA GLU A 34 7.14 9.43 32.85
C GLU A 34 7.53 7.97 33.07
N LYS A 35 7.06 7.05 32.20
CA LYS A 35 7.37 5.61 32.24
C LYS A 35 8.81 5.26 31.78
N GLY A 36 9.74 6.22 31.87
CA GLY A 36 11.17 6.05 31.57
C GLY A 36 11.57 6.11 30.09
N VAL A 37 12.87 5.95 29.87
CA VAL A 37 13.51 5.92 28.54
C VAL A 37 13.09 4.65 27.79
N ARG A 38 12.68 4.79 26.53
CA ARG A 38 12.30 3.68 25.65
C ARG A 38 12.90 3.88 24.27
N LEU A 39 13.01 2.80 23.51
CA LEU A 39 13.49 2.83 22.14
C LEU A 39 12.34 3.12 21.15
N TYR A 40 12.56 4.01 20.19
CA TYR A 40 11.58 4.40 19.18
C TYR A 40 12.15 4.35 17.77
N TYR A 41 11.31 3.98 16.82
CA TYR A 41 11.47 4.31 15.41
C TYR A 41 11.07 5.77 15.19
N LYS A 42 11.95 6.56 14.56
CA LYS A 42 11.54 7.79 13.88
C LYS A 42 11.18 7.43 12.45
N ILE A 43 9.89 7.45 12.13
CA ILE A 43 9.41 7.20 10.77
C ILE A 43 9.16 8.53 10.08
N THR A 44 9.80 8.75 8.95
CA THR A 44 9.56 9.92 8.10
C THR A 44 8.64 9.54 6.96
N LEU A 45 7.50 10.21 6.91
CA LEU A 45 6.45 10.10 5.90
C LEU A 45 6.51 11.35 4.99
N PRO A 46 5.78 11.39 3.85
CA PRO A 46 5.86 12.50 2.91
C PRO A 46 5.54 13.89 3.50
N LYS A 47 4.67 13.96 4.51
CA LYS A 47 4.18 15.23 5.08
C LYS A 47 4.67 15.53 6.49
N PHE A 48 5.12 14.51 7.23
CA PHE A 48 5.49 14.65 8.64
C PHE A 48 6.35 13.48 9.10
N SER A 49 6.86 13.54 10.32
CA SER A 49 7.53 12.42 10.97
C SER A 49 6.81 12.02 12.26
N MET A 50 6.86 10.75 12.61
CA MET A 50 6.28 10.21 13.84
C MET A 50 7.26 9.32 14.60
N TRP A 51 6.95 9.15 15.88
CA TRP A 51 7.69 8.29 16.79
C TRP A 51 6.84 7.10 17.17
N ILE A 52 7.33 5.89 16.87
CA ILE A 52 6.66 4.64 17.23
C ILE A 52 7.56 3.87 18.20
N PRO A 53 7.09 3.52 19.40
CA PRO A 53 7.86 2.66 20.29
C PRO A 53 8.16 1.34 19.58
N VAL A 54 9.42 0.89 19.63
CA VAL A 54 9.82 -0.38 18.99
C VAL A 54 8.97 -1.55 19.50
N ALA A 55 8.62 -1.53 20.80
CA ALA A 55 7.75 -2.52 21.42
C ALA A 55 6.31 -2.56 20.86
N ALA A 56 5.84 -1.48 20.21
CA ALA A 56 4.49 -1.37 19.66
C ALA A 56 4.42 -1.70 18.16
N GLN A 57 5.54 -2.01 17.50
CA GLN A 57 5.61 -2.18 16.03
C GLN A 57 4.61 -3.20 15.47
N ARG A 58 4.43 -4.33 16.19
CA ARG A 58 3.49 -5.39 15.79
C ARG A 58 2.03 -4.99 16.00
N ALA A 59 1.75 -4.22 17.05
CA ALA A 59 0.40 -3.75 17.35
C ALA A 59 -0.06 -2.66 16.38
N ILE A 60 0.87 -1.90 15.79
CA ILE A 60 0.59 -0.88 14.77
C ILE A 60 0.60 -1.46 13.34
N GLU A 61 0.89 -2.77 13.20
CA GLU A 61 0.89 -3.47 11.91
C GLU A 61 1.82 -2.80 10.87
N LEU A 62 2.97 -2.31 11.31
CA LEU A 62 4.01 -1.85 10.39
C LEU A 62 4.50 -3.04 9.57
N ARG A 63 4.56 -2.88 8.24
CA ARG A 63 5.09 -3.90 7.33
C ARG A 63 6.21 -3.34 6.46
N PRO A 64 7.15 -4.18 6.00
CA PRO A 64 8.09 -3.74 4.97
C PRO A 64 7.35 -3.38 3.68
N VAL A 65 7.96 -2.49 2.89
CA VAL A 65 7.58 -2.30 1.49
C VAL A 65 7.80 -3.60 0.73
N THR A 66 6.94 -3.87 -0.25
CA THR A 66 7.07 -5.00 -1.17
C THR A 66 8.49 -5.11 -1.74
N ALA A 67 9.06 -6.31 -1.75
CA ALA A 67 10.39 -6.52 -2.28
C ALA A 67 10.40 -6.34 -3.80
N LYS A 68 11.48 -5.77 -4.34
CA LYS A 68 11.63 -5.55 -5.78
C LYS A 68 11.44 -6.82 -6.62
N ASN A 69 11.92 -7.96 -6.11
CA ASN A 69 11.83 -9.26 -6.78
C ASN A 69 10.38 -9.78 -6.86
N ASP A 70 9.49 -9.29 -6.00
CA ASP A 70 8.08 -9.66 -6.02
C ASP A 70 7.27 -8.80 -6.99
N LEU A 71 7.85 -7.75 -7.60
CA LEU A 71 7.08 -6.90 -8.50
C LEU A 71 6.60 -7.63 -9.76
N ASP A 72 7.33 -8.65 -10.22
CA ASP A 72 6.93 -9.40 -11.42
C ASP A 72 5.62 -10.17 -11.24
N GLN A 73 5.36 -10.75 -10.06
CA GLN A 73 4.06 -11.35 -9.79
C GLN A 73 2.93 -10.30 -9.79
N TYR A 74 3.18 -9.09 -9.30
CA TYR A 74 2.18 -8.02 -9.30
C TYR A 74 1.97 -7.41 -10.69
N ARG A 75 3.01 -7.38 -11.55
CA ARG A 75 2.84 -7.07 -12.98
C ARG A 75 1.89 -8.05 -13.62
N ASN A 76 2.06 -9.35 -13.35
CA ASN A 76 1.19 -10.40 -13.88
C ASN A 76 -0.22 -10.30 -13.31
N LEU A 77 -0.37 -9.97 -12.03
CA LEU A 77 -1.67 -9.75 -11.38
C LEU A 77 -2.44 -8.58 -12.01
N LEU A 78 -1.79 -7.43 -12.24
CA LEU A 78 -2.45 -6.28 -12.86
C LEU A 78 -2.86 -6.54 -14.32
N LYS A 79 -2.11 -7.40 -15.02
CA LYS A 79 -2.42 -7.90 -16.37
C LYS A 79 -3.50 -8.99 -16.39
N SER A 80 -3.80 -9.61 -15.25
CA SER A 80 -4.68 -10.77 -15.20
C SER A 80 -6.14 -10.37 -15.38
N TYR A 81 -6.99 -11.37 -15.63
CA TYR A 81 -8.42 -11.16 -15.72
C TYR A 81 -8.99 -10.58 -14.39
N PRO A 82 -9.83 -9.53 -14.45
CA PRO A 82 -10.39 -8.89 -13.26
C PRO A 82 -11.45 -9.76 -12.60
N VAL A 83 -11.52 -9.72 -11.27
CA VAL A 83 -12.56 -10.42 -10.53
C VAL A 83 -13.84 -9.55 -10.53
N PRO A 84 -15.00 -10.08 -10.98
CA PRO A 84 -16.24 -9.31 -11.00
C PRO A 84 -16.67 -8.85 -9.61
N LEU A 85 -16.81 -7.55 -9.42
CA LEU A 85 -17.31 -6.97 -8.18
C LEU A 85 -18.85 -7.04 -8.09
N PRO A 86 -19.44 -7.12 -6.89
CA PRO A 86 -20.89 -7.17 -6.71
C PRO A 86 -21.62 -6.03 -7.43
N LYS A 87 -22.80 -6.31 -8.01
CA LYS A 87 -23.62 -5.27 -8.66
C LYS A 87 -24.15 -4.24 -7.65
N ASN A 88 -24.64 -4.70 -6.50
CA ASN A 88 -25.12 -3.85 -5.42
C ASN A 88 -23.99 -2.98 -4.86
N HIS A 89 -24.19 -1.66 -4.86
CA HIS A 89 -23.17 -0.66 -4.48
C HIS A 89 -22.77 -0.76 -3.00
N HIS A 90 -23.73 -1.02 -2.10
CA HIS A 90 -23.45 -1.15 -0.67
C HIS A 90 -22.65 -2.42 -0.39
N ARG A 91 -23.07 -3.57 -0.94
CA ARG A 91 -22.34 -4.84 -0.80
C ARG A 91 -20.91 -4.74 -1.32
N ARG A 92 -20.73 -4.13 -2.50
CA ARG A 92 -19.39 -3.90 -3.07
C ARG A 92 -18.52 -3.02 -2.19
N HIS A 93 -19.07 -1.93 -1.65
CA HIS A 93 -18.32 -1.06 -0.75
C HIS A 93 -17.84 -1.80 0.50
N LEU A 94 -18.72 -2.56 1.15
CA LEU A 94 -18.35 -3.35 2.33
C LEU A 94 -17.28 -4.39 2.03
N GLU A 95 -17.39 -5.08 0.89
CA GLU A 95 -16.39 -6.06 0.46
C GLU A 95 -15.02 -5.41 0.20
N LEU A 96 -14.99 -4.28 -0.52
CA LEU A 96 -13.75 -3.54 -0.79
C LEU A 96 -13.10 -3.03 0.50
N VAL A 97 -13.89 -2.49 1.44
CA VAL A 97 -13.40 -2.08 2.76
C VAL A 97 -12.84 -3.26 3.53
N SER A 98 -13.52 -4.41 3.51
CA SER A 98 -13.06 -5.62 4.18
C SER A 98 -11.75 -6.14 3.60
N ARG A 99 -11.62 -6.19 2.27
CA ARG A 99 -10.38 -6.56 1.58
C ARG A 99 -9.26 -5.59 1.98
N LEU A 100 -9.47 -4.28 1.84
CA LEU A 100 -8.44 -3.27 2.10
C LEU A 100 -7.96 -3.23 3.56
N LYS A 101 -8.74 -3.74 4.52
CA LYS A 101 -8.29 -3.91 5.92
C LYS A 101 -7.14 -4.90 6.07
N GLU A 102 -7.01 -5.87 5.16
CA GLU A 102 -5.87 -6.80 5.16
C GLU A 102 -4.54 -6.07 4.89
N GLY A 103 -4.59 -4.95 4.15
CA GLY A 103 -3.43 -4.07 3.94
C GLY A 103 -2.27 -4.66 3.12
N SER A 104 -2.45 -5.85 2.55
CA SER A 104 -1.45 -6.51 1.71
C SER A 104 -1.35 -5.82 0.34
N PHE A 105 -0.14 -5.81 -0.22
CA PHE A 105 0.09 -5.19 -1.54
C PHE A 105 -0.67 -5.93 -2.66
N GLN A 106 -0.86 -7.23 -2.50
CA GLN A 106 -1.70 -8.02 -3.39
C GLN A 106 -3.13 -7.48 -3.43
N VAL A 107 -3.77 -7.31 -2.27
CA VAL A 107 -5.14 -6.81 -2.21
C VAL A 107 -5.25 -5.39 -2.79
N VAL A 108 -4.26 -4.54 -2.55
CA VAL A 108 -4.18 -3.21 -3.17
C VAL A 108 -4.19 -3.31 -4.70
N CYS A 109 -3.35 -4.18 -5.27
CA CYS A 109 -3.29 -4.42 -6.72
C CYS A 109 -4.61 -4.95 -7.27
N GLU A 110 -5.21 -5.95 -6.61
CA GLU A 110 -6.47 -6.55 -7.05
C GLU A 110 -7.62 -5.55 -7.01
N VAL A 111 -7.75 -4.77 -5.93
CA VAL A 111 -8.81 -3.76 -5.80
C VAL A 111 -8.69 -2.69 -6.90
N VAL A 112 -7.46 -2.24 -7.19
CA VAL A 112 -7.23 -1.30 -8.30
C VAL A 112 -7.63 -1.93 -9.63
N ARG A 113 -7.15 -3.15 -9.92
CA ARG A 113 -7.49 -3.87 -11.16
C ARG A 113 -9.02 -4.02 -11.32
N ASP A 114 -9.70 -4.55 -10.30
CA ASP A 114 -11.11 -4.89 -10.35
C ASP A 114 -12.00 -3.64 -10.50
N LEU A 115 -11.71 -2.57 -9.75
CA LEU A 115 -12.44 -1.29 -9.87
C LEU A 115 -12.17 -0.58 -11.20
N THR A 116 -10.92 -0.63 -11.69
CA THR A 116 -10.56 -0.05 -13.00
C THR A 116 -11.33 -0.76 -14.10
N ALA A 117 -11.34 -2.09 -14.09
CA ALA A 117 -12.07 -2.89 -15.08
C ALA A 117 -13.58 -2.65 -15.04
N ARG A 118 -14.15 -2.50 -13.84
CA ARG A 118 -15.55 -2.09 -13.69
C ARG A 118 -15.81 -0.74 -14.36
N GLY A 119 -14.90 0.21 -14.19
CA GLY A 119 -14.97 1.55 -14.79
C GLY A 119 -14.99 1.56 -16.33
N TRP A 120 -14.35 0.58 -16.98
CA TRP A 120 -14.38 0.45 -18.45
C TRP A 120 -15.77 0.14 -19.00
N ARG A 121 -16.58 -0.60 -18.23
CA ARG A 121 -17.92 -1.04 -18.64
C ARG A 121 -19.01 -0.07 -18.22
N LYS A 122 -18.87 0.50 -17.03
CA LYS A 122 -19.86 1.42 -16.45
C LYS A 122 -19.15 2.46 -15.57
N PRO A 123 -19.53 3.75 -15.67
CA PRO A 123 -19.03 4.77 -14.76
C PRO A 123 -19.17 4.37 -13.29
N LEU A 124 -18.11 4.61 -12.52
CA LEU A 124 -18.08 4.34 -11.08
C LEU A 124 -18.91 5.37 -10.31
N GLY A 125 -19.56 4.92 -9.24
CA GLY A 125 -20.23 5.83 -8.31
C GLY A 125 -19.23 6.56 -7.42
N ARG A 126 -19.65 7.64 -6.75
CA ARG A 126 -18.78 8.50 -5.92
C ARG A 126 -17.90 7.73 -4.95
N THR A 127 -18.48 6.76 -4.22
CA THR A 127 -17.75 5.93 -3.25
C THR A 127 -16.68 5.07 -3.92
N ASP A 128 -17.03 4.37 -5.01
CA ASP A 128 -16.07 3.54 -5.76
C ASP A 128 -14.95 4.39 -6.36
N THR A 129 -15.27 5.57 -6.90
CA THR A 129 -14.28 6.50 -7.45
C THR A 129 -13.32 6.98 -6.36
N ALA A 130 -13.82 7.32 -5.17
CA ALA A 130 -13.00 7.73 -4.05
C ALA A 130 -12.10 6.57 -3.54
N THR A 131 -12.66 5.36 -3.44
CA THR A 131 -11.90 4.15 -3.09
C THR A 131 -10.81 3.87 -4.12
N LEU A 132 -11.13 3.85 -5.42
CA LEU A 132 -10.17 3.62 -6.48
C LEU A 132 -9.05 4.66 -6.43
N LYS A 133 -9.37 5.95 -6.32
CA LYS A 133 -8.38 7.02 -6.25
C LYS A 133 -7.41 6.80 -5.08
N LYS A 134 -7.92 6.58 -3.87
CA LYS A 134 -7.09 6.37 -2.67
C LYS A 134 -6.22 5.13 -2.78
N THR A 135 -6.79 3.99 -3.19
CA THR A 135 -6.04 2.73 -3.29
C THR A 135 -5.00 2.79 -4.40
N ARG A 136 -5.31 3.48 -5.50
CA ARG A 136 -4.40 3.71 -6.63
C ARG A 136 -3.21 4.59 -6.22
N GLU A 137 -3.44 5.67 -5.47
CA GLU A 137 -2.35 6.47 -4.88
C GLU A 137 -1.43 5.63 -3.97
N SER A 138 -1.99 4.72 -3.17
CA SER A 138 -1.21 3.79 -2.34
C SER A 138 -0.40 2.80 -3.17
N LEU A 139 -1.02 2.20 -4.20
CA LEU A 139 -0.35 1.28 -5.14
C LEU A 139 0.88 1.95 -5.75
N TYR A 140 0.68 3.16 -6.24
CA TYR A 140 1.68 4.00 -6.88
C TYR A 140 2.88 4.27 -5.97
N GLN A 141 2.64 4.77 -4.76
CA GLN A 141 3.72 5.10 -3.84
C GLN A 141 4.55 3.86 -3.47
N GLU A 142 3.89 2.74 -3.19
CA GLU A 142 4.58 1.51 -2.83
C GLU A 142 5.33 0.93 -4.03
N TRP A 143 4.74 0.95 -5.23
CA TRP A 143 5.38 0.48 -6.46
C TRP A 143 6.65 1.27 -6.78
N ALA A 144 6.58 2.61 -6.72
CA ALA A 144 7.72 3.49 -6.95
C ALA A 144 8.87 3.17 -5.97
N THR A 145 8.53 2.99 -4.70
CA THR A 145 9.49 2.71 -3.63
C THR A 145 10.11 1.32 -3.78
N ALA A 146 9.29 0.30 -4.04
CA ALA A 146 9.73 -1.08 -4.25
C ALA A 146 10.63 -1.22 -5.48
N ALA A 147 10.30 -0.55 -6.58
CA ALA A 147 11.06 -0.61 -7.82
C ALA A 147 12.35 0.24 -7.77
N GLY A 148 12.37 1.26 -6.90
CA GLY A 148 13.43 2.27 -6.86
C GLY A 148 13.35 3.23 -8.05
N ILE A 149 12.14 3.63 -8.43
CA ILE A 149 11.86 4.51 -9.58
C ILE A 149 11.07 5.74 -9.13
N SER A 150 10.96 6.74 -10.00
CA SER A 150 10.17 7.93 -9.74
C SER A 150 8.67 7.63 -9.69
N MET A 151 7.93 8.54 -9.06
CA MET A 151 6.48 8.44 -9.00
C MET A 151 5.84 8.49 -10.40
N ALA A 152 6.41 9.27 -11.32
CA ALA A 152 5.93 9.36 -12.69
C ALA A 152 6.13 8.04 -13.46
N GLU A 153 7.28 7.38 -13.28
CA GLU A 153 7.57 6.09 -13.91
C GLU A 153 6.66 4.98 -13.39
N ALA A 154 6.41 4.92 -12.08
CA ALA A 154 5.50 3.95 -11.50
C ALA A 154 4.06 4.13 -11.99
N ILE A 155 3.57 5.37 -12.08
CA ILE A 155 2.24 5.66 -12.66
C ILE A 155 2.18 5.16 -14.10
N LYS A 156 3.18 5.51 -14.91
CA LYS A 156 3.25 5.11 -16.32
C LYS A 156 3.24 3.59 -16.46
N GLU A 157 4.06 2.88 -15.67
CA GLU A 157 4.16 1.43 -15.69
C GLU A 157 2.82 0.79 -15.30
N VAL A 158 2.26 1.15 -14.15
CA VAL A 158 1.01 0.53 -13.64
C VAL A 158 -0.17 0.80 -14.57
N GLU A 159 -0.34 2.02 -15.07
CA GLU A 159 -1.43 2.32 -16.01
C GLU A 159 -1.24 1.55 -17.34
N SER A 160 0.00 1.37 -17.81
CA SER A 160 0.26 0.55 -19.01
C SER A 160 -0.12 -0.92 -18.83
N LEU A 161 0.13 -1.49 -17.63
CA LEU A 161 -0.25 -2.85 -17.29
C LEU A 161 -1.78 -3.02 -17.27
N LEU A 162 -2.50 -2.05 -16.68
CA LEU A 162 -3.96 -2.05 -16.63
C LEU A 162 -4.59 -1.90 -18.03
N LEU A 163 -3.99 -1.08 -18.90
CA LEU A 163 -4.45 -0.90 -20.28
C LEU A 163 -4.26 -2.15 -21.14
N ALA A 164 -3.15 -2.88 -20.97
CA ALA A 164 -2.93 -4.16 -21.65
C ALA A 164 -4.05 -5.17 -21.34
N THR A 165 -4.53 -5.20 -20.09
CA THR A 165 -5.69 -6.00 -19.68
C THR A 165 -6.97 -5.55 -20.37
N GLN A 166 -7.19 -4.25 -20.53
CA GLN A 166 -8.39 -3.71 -21.17
C GLN A 166 -8.52 -4.22 -22.62
N GLN A 167 -7.42 -4.17 -23.38
CA GLN A 167 -7.40 -4.63 -24.77
C GLN A 167 -7.71 -6.13 -24.87
N ALA A 168 -7.13 -6.94 -23.98
CA ALA A 168 -7.39 -8.37 -23.92
C ALA A 168 -8.81 -8.73 -23.46
N TYR A 169 -9.50 -7.84 -22.73
CA TYR A 169 -10.81 -8.11 -22.16
C TYR A 169 -12.00 -7.52 -22.93
N MET A 170 -11.76 -6.43 -23.66
CA MET A 170 -12.78 -5.68 -24.38
C MET A 170 -12.72 -5.88 -25.90
N GLY A 171 -11.65 -6.50 -26.42
CA GLY A 171 -11.57 -7.01 -27.79
C GLY A 171 -12.19 -8.39 -27.90
#